data_AF-A0ABD3FNM2-F1
#
_entry.id   AF-A0ABD3FNM2-F1
#
_cell.length_a   1.000
_cell.length_b   1.000
_cell.length_c   1.000
_cell.angle_alpha   90.00
_cell.angle_beta   90.00
_cell.angle_gamma   90.00
#
_symmetry.space_group_name_H-M   'P 1'
#
loop_
_entity.id
_entity.type
_entity.pdbx_description
1 polymer ?
#
loop_
_entity_poly.entity_id
_entity_poly.type
_entity_poly.pdbx_seq_one_letter_code
_entity_poly.pdbx_strand_id
1 'polypeptide(L)'
;MSYRMEPPTITPYFYEPLCSTAYVDTMESTYNTAMAEFLKDWHDSSMPGEAYPTVEEGVWLTSPKQPDGTSCGVLVIAQVYTMLRNSLLFAKTSVSVNDVAIMRLRIMWMILSQPEVSTRENKVARAVESTDIELLATIMT
;
A
#
# COMPACT_ATOMS: atom_id res chain seq x y z
N MET A 1 23.92 15.33 23.60
CA MET A 1 22.84 15.71 22.66
C MET A 1 21.95 14.48 22.52
N SER A 2 20.81 14.43 23.20
CA SER A 2 19.87 13.31 23.05
C SER A 2 19.12 13.54 21.73
N TYR A 3 19.11 12.53 20.87
CA TYR A 3 18.34 12.56 19.63
C TYR A 3 16.86 12.57 20.05
N ARG A 4 16.19 13.73 19.95
CA ARG A 4 14.74 13.80 20.10
C ARG A 4 14.15 13.24 18.81
N MET A 5 13.73 11.98 18.85
CA MET A 5 12.81 11.49 17.84
C MET A 5 11.52 12.28 18.03
N GLU A 6 11.10 13.00 17.00
CA GLU A 6 9.75 13.54 16.97
C GLU A 6 8.77 12.38 17.16
N PRO A 7 7.67 12.58 17.91
CA PRO A 7 6.67 11.55 18.08
C PRO A 7 6.18 11.11 16.70
N PRO A 8 5.98 9.80 16.48
CA PRO A 8 5.49 9.31 15.20
C PRO A 8 4.15 9.97 14.87
N THR A 9 3.94 10.27 13.60
CA THR A 9 2.69 10.84 13.09
C THR A 9 2.01 9.91 12.09
N ILE A 10 0.68 10.00 12.03
CA ILE A 10 -0.15 9.32 11.04
C ILE A 10 -0.86 10.39 10.23
N THR A 11 -0.59 10.45 8.93
CA THR A 11 -1.30 11.32 7.99
C THR A 11 -2.29 10.48 7.17
N PRO A 12 -3.61 10.65 7.33
CA PRO A 12 -4.58 9.99 6.47
C PRO A 12 -4.62 10.66 5.10
N TYR A 13 -4.50 9.86 4.03
CA TYR A 13 -4.66 10.34 2.66
C TYR A 13 -5.97 9.82 2.07
N PHE A 14 -6.84 10.72 1.64
CA PHE A 14 -8.12 10.40 1.01
C PHE A 14 -7.99 10.53 -0.51
N TYR A 15 -8.52 9.55 -1.23
CA TYR A 15 -8.50 9.56 -2.69
C TYR A 15 -9.76 8.94 -3.27
N GLU A 16 -10.48 9.75 -4.03
CA GLU A 16 -11.68 9.35 -4.75
C GLU A 16 -11.43 9.54 -6.26
N PRO A 17 -11.40 8.45 -7.06
CA PRO A 17 -10.99 8.52 -8.46
C PRO A 17 -11.92 9.29 -9.42
N LEU A 18 -13.17 9.60 -9.07
CA LEU A 18 -13.99 10.55 -9.84
C LEU A 18 -13.66 12.02 -9.50
N CYS A 19 -12.85 12.25 -8.46
CA CYS A 19 -12.57 13.53 -7.83
C CYS A 19 -13.86 14.31 -7.54
N SER A 20 -14.90 13.59 -7.09
CA SER A 20 -16.19 14.13 -6.68
C SER A 20 -16.16 14.48 -5.21
N THR A 21 -16.72 15.65 -4.86
CA THR A 21 -16.89 16.04 -3.45
C THR A 21 -18.05 15.31 -2.77
N ALA A 22 -18.89 14.60 -3.53
CA ALA A 22 -20.10 13.94 -3.01
C ALA A 22 -19.81 12.85 -1.95
N TYR A 23 -18.59 12.32 -1.91
CA TYR A 23 -18.19 11.26 -0.98
C TYR A 23 -17.28 11.76 0.15
N VAL A 24 -16.97 13.05 0.23
CA VAL A 24 -16.06 13.61 1.23
C VAL A 24 -16.51 13.28 2.65
N ASP A 25 -17.74 13.67 3.00
CA ASP A 25 -18.30 13.43 4.34
C ASP A 25 -18.36 11.93 4.66
N THR A 26 -18.71 11.10 3.66
CA THR A 26 -18.81 9.64 3.86
C THR A 26 -17.45 9.01 4.11
N MET A 27 -16.42 9.40 3.35
CA MET A 27 -15.07 8.86 3.52
C MET A 27 -14.43 9.32 4.83
N GLU A 28 -14.57 10.60 5.19
CA GLU A 28 -14.06 11.12 6.46
C GLU A 28 -14.78 10.47 7.65
N SER A 29 -16.11 10.36 7.59
CA SER A 29 -16.88 9.65 8.63
C SER A 29 -16.42 8.20 8.75
N THR A 30 -16.31 7.48 7.63
CA THR A 30 -15.88 6.07 7.63
C THR A 30 -14.47 5.91 8.20
N TYR A 31 -13.56 6.84 7.88
CA TYR A 31 -12.23 6.82 8.46
C TYR A 31 -12.29 7.02 9.97
N ASN A 32 -12.98 8.06 10.45
CA ASN A 32 -13.03 8.41 11.87
C ASN A 32 -13.73 7.34 12.72
N THR A 33 -14.82 6.75 12.23
CA THR A 33 -15.66 5.83 13.03
C THR A 33 -15.32 4.35 12.85
N ALA A 34 -14.41 4.01 11.94
CA ALA A 34 -14.05 2.60 11.71
C ALA A 34 -12.54 2.41 11.61
N MET A 35 -11.88 3.10 10.68
CA MET A 35 -10.45 2.91 10.45
C MET A 35 -9.59 3.44 11.61
N ALA A 36 -9.87 4.64 12.09
CA ALA A 36 -9.12 5.25 13.19
C ALA A 36 -9.28 4.46 14.50
N GLU A 37 -10.50 4.03 14.82
CA GLU A 37 -10.78 3.16 15.97
C GLU A 37 -10.04 1.82 15.85
N PHE A 38 -10.15 1.14 14.70
CA PHE A 38 -9.43 -0.11 14.46
C PHE A 38 -7.91 0.04 14.60
N LEU A 39 -7.32 1.10 14.03
CA LEU A 39 -5.88 1.33 14.10
C LEU A 39 -5.42 1.58 15.53
N LYS A 40 -6.24 2.26 16.34
CA LYS A 40 -5.96 2.49 17.75
C LYS A 40 -6.01 1.20 18.56
N ASP A 41 -7.06 0.41 18.40
CA ASP A 41 -7.21 -0.87 19.10
C ASP A 41 -6.09 -1.85 18.72
N TRP A 42 -5.74 -1.88 17.43
CA TRP A 42 -4.63 -2.68 16.93
C TRP A 42 -3.28 -2.23 17.50
N HIS A 43 -3.03 -0.92 17.59
CA HIS A 43 -1.82 -0.37 18.21
C HIS A 43 -1.74 -0.76 19.69
N ASP A 44 -2.79 -0.51 20.46
CA ASP A 44 -2.81 -0.76 21.91
C ASP A 44 -2.59 -2.26 22.22
N SER A 45 -3.06 -3.13 21.32
CA SER A 45 -2.85 -4.58 21.42
C SER A 45 -1.45 -5.03 20.98
N SER A 46 -0.89 -4.42 19.93
CA SER A 46 0.40 -4.83 19.33
C SER A 46 1.62 -4.18 19.99
N MET A 47 1.46 -3.01 20.59
CA MET A 47 2.53 -2.26 21.26
C MET A 47 2.07 -1.74 22.65
N PRO A 48 1.86 -2.64 23.63
CA PRO A 48 1.35 -2.24 24.94
C PRO A 48 2.31 -1.28 25.66
N GLY A 49 1.78 -0.14 26.12
CA GLY A 49 2.54 0.87 26.87
C GLY A 49 3.24 1.92 26.00
N GLU A 50 3.28 1.74 24.68
CA GLU A 50 3.69 2.79 23.75
C GLU A 50 2.57 3.80 23.54
N ALA A 51 2.93 5.07 23.32
CA ALA A 51 1.95 6.11 23.04
C ALA A 51 1.48 6.05 21.59
N TYR A 52 0.17 6.13 21.37
CA TYR A 52 -0.39 6.19 20.02
C TYR A 52 0.16 7.41 19.26
N PRO A 53 0.56 7.26 17.98
CA PRO A 53 1.02 8.36 17.14
C PRO A 53 0.06 9.55 17.07
N THR A 54 0.58 10.76 16.86
CA THR A 54 -0.27 11.92 16.62
C THR A 54 -0.90 11.83 15.23
N VAL A 55 -2.21 11.97 15.12
CA VAL A 55 -2.92 11.97 13.83
C VAL A 55 -2.94 13.39 13.27
N GLU A 56 -2.40 13.57 12.08
CA GLU A 56 -2.41 14.83 11.34
C GLU A 56 -3.74 15.05 10.62
N GLU A 57 -3.97 16.28 10.14
CA GLU A 57 -5.10 16.58 9.27
C GLU A 57 -5.06 15.72 7.99
N GLY A 58 -6.22 15.24 7.59
CA GLY A 58 -6.35 14.41 6.40
C GLY A 58 -6.06 15.17 5.11
N VAL A 59 -5.31 14.52 4.21
CA VAL A 59 -4.91 15.09 2.93
C VAL A 59 -5.76 14.52 1.82
N TRP A 60 -6.53 15.39 1.16
CA TRP A 60 -7.32 15.04 -0.01
C TRP A 60 -6.48 15.06 -1.28
N LEU A 61 -6.36 13.91 -1.93
CA LEU A 61 -5.75 13.78 -3.25
C LEU A 61 -6.80 14.04 -4.33
N THR A 62 -6.65 15.17 -5.00
CA THR A 62 -7.61 15.64 -6.03
C THR A 62 -7.25 15.16 -7.45
N SER A 63 -6.26 14.28 -7.57
CA SER A 63 -5.80 13.72 -8.85
C SER A 63 -5.10 12.38 -8.64
N PRO A 64 -5.05 11.52 -9.68
CA PRO A 64 -5.69 11.69 -10.99
C PRO A 64 -7.20 11.41 -10.98
N LYS A 65 -7.96 12.11 -11.83
CA LYS A 65 -9.35 11.74 -12.13
C LYS A 65 -9.38 10.63 -13.18
N GLN A 66 -10.22 9.62 -12.99
CA GLN A 66 -10.41 8.55 -13.96
C GLN A 66 -11.07 9.07 -15.25
N PRO A 67 -10.70 8.53 -16.42
CA PRO A 67 -11.20 9.01 -17.70
C PRO A 67 -12.53 8.38 -18.15
N ASP A 68 -12.95 7.24 -17.57
CA ASP A 68 -13.98 6.36 -18.15
C ASP A 68 -15.10 5.93 -17.19
N GLY A 69 -15.08 6.39 -15.93
CA GLY A 69 -16.07 6.05 -14.90
C GLY A 69 -16.07 4.59 -14.42
N THR A 70 -15.18 3.73 -14.95
CA THR A 70 -15.13 2.28 -14.64
C THR A 70 -13.76 1.83 -14.13
N SER A 71 -12.83 2.77 -13.99
CA SER A 71 -11.43 2.52 -13.64
C SER A 71 -11.05 2.95 -12.23
N CYS A 72 -12.03 3.25 -11.37
CA CYS A 72 -11.80 3.62 -9.97
C CYS A 72 -10.85 2.65 -9.24
N GLY A 73 -11.10 1.34 -9.31
CA GLY A 73 -10.25 0.34 -8.67
C GLY A 73 -8.81 0.32 -9.19
N VAL A 74 -8.61 0.54 -10.50
CA VAL A 74 -7.27 0.61 -11.11
C VAL A 74 -6.50 1.80 -10.56
N LEU A 75 -7.16 2.96 -10.47
CA LEU A 75 -6.55 4.19 -9.97
C LEU A 75 -6.25 4.10 -8.46
N VAL A 76 -7.12 3.47 -7.66
CA VAL A 76 -6.84 3.22 -6.23
C VAL A 76 -5.59 2.36 -6.07
N ILE A 77 -5.47 1.26 -6.80
CA ILE A 77 -4.28 0.39 -6.76
C ILE A 77 -3.02 1.17 -7.16
N ALA A 78 -3.09 1.97 -8.23
CA ALA A 78 -1.96 2.78 -8.68
C ALA A 78 -1.54 3.81 -7.61
N GLN A 79 -2.50 4.46 -6.95
CA GLN A 79 -2.23 5.44 -5.88
C GLN A 79 -1.51 4.78 -4.70
N VAL A 80 -2.04 3.65 -4.20
CA VAL A 80 -1.41 2.87 -3.12
C VAL A 80 0.01 2.42 -3.50
N TYR A 81 0.18 1.89 -4.71
CA TYR A 81 1.49 1.46 -5.21
C TYR A 81 2.50 2.62 -5.21
N THR A 82 2.09 3.82 -5.62
CA THR A 82 2.99 4.99 -5.65
C THR A 82 3.36 5.49 -4.25
N MET A 83 2.41 5.47 -3.31
CA MET A 83 2.66 5.81 -1.91
C MET A 83 3.66 4.85 -1.26
N LEU A 84 3.51 3.53 -1.49
CA LEU A 84 4.46 2.52 -1.00
C LEU A 84 5.87 2.69 -1.58
N ARG A 85 5.98 3.34 -2.74
CA ARG A 85 7.26 3.70 -3.37
C ARG A 85 7.77 5.09 -2.96
N ASN A 86 7.19 5.68 -1.91
CA ASN A 86 7.49 7.01 -1.40
C ASN A 86 7.39 8.10 -2.48
N SER A 87 6.40 8.01 -3.35
CA SER A 87 6.18 8.94 -4.44
C SER A 87 4.72 9.42 -4.48
N LEU A 88 4.53 10.72 -4.30
CA LEU A 88 3.25 11.39 -4.52
C LEU A 88 3.12 11.97 -5.95
N LEU A 89 4.03 11.59 -6.87
CA LEU A 89 4.02 12.12 -8.23
C LEU A 89 2.75 11.73 -8.97
N PHE A 90 2.22 10.52 -8.74
CA PHE A 90 0.99 10.07 -9.40
C PHE A 90 -0.20 10.97 -9.05
N ALA A 91 -0.26 11.45 -7.80
CA ALA A 91 -1.28 12.37 -7.33
C ALA A 91 -1.22 13.75 -8.02
N LYS A 92 -0.23 14.01 -8.88
CA LYS A 92 -0.07 15.26 -9.65
C LYS A 92 -0.19 15.03 -11.16
N THR A 93 -0.50 13.81 -11.61
CA THR A 93 -0.60 13.48 -13.04
C THR A 93 -2.03 13.51 -13.56
N SER A 94 -2.17 13.68 -14.87
CA SER A 94 -3.40 13.33 -15.61
C SER A 94 -3.31 11.89 -16.12
N VAL A 95 -4.44 11.19 -16.16
CA VAL A 95 -4.51 9.79 -16.63
C VAL A 95 -5.44 9.71 -17.83
N SER A 96 -4.93 9.20 -18.95
CA SER A 96 -5.72 8.91 -20.15
C SER A 96 -6.29 7.49 -20.13
N VAL A 97 -7.22 7.20 -21.04
CA VAL A 97 -7.75 5.83 -21.24
C VAL A 97 -6.64 4.84 -21.60
N ASN A 98 -5.64 5.27 -22.37
CA ASN A 98 -4.49 4.43 -22.73
C ASN A 98 -3.61 4.13 -21.51
N ASP A 99 -3.41 5.12 -20.62
CA ASP A 99 -2.67 4.91 -19.38
C ASP A 99 -3.37 3.89 -18.49
N VAL A 100 -4.70 3.97 -18.37
CA VAL A 100 -5.53 2.97 -17.67
C VAL A 100 -5.35 1.58 -18.27
N ALA A 101 -5.36 1.44 -19.61
CA ALA A 101 -5.17 0.15 -20.26
C ALA A 101 -3.80 -0.45 -19.91
N ILE A 102 -2.74 0.37 -19.91
CA ILE A 102 -1.40 -0.04 -19.50
C ILE A 102 -1.36 -0.42 -18.02
N MET A 103 -1.99 0.35 -17.12
CA MET A 103 -2.08 0.03 -15.69
C MET A 103 -2.78 -1.31 -15.47
N ARG A 104 -3.90 -1.57 -16.16
CA ARG A 104 -4.61 -2.85 -16.10
C ARG A 104 -3.72 -4.01 -16.54
N LEU A 105 -2.99 -3.85 -17.65
CA LEU A 105 -2.03 -4.87 -18.12
C LEU A 105 -0.92 -5.13 -17.10
N ARG A 106 -0.39 -4.08 -16.45
CA ARG A 106 0.64 -4.22 -15.42
C ARG A 106 0.11 -4.93 -14.17
N ILE A 107 -1.08 -4.56 -13.71
CA ILE A 107 -1.74 -5.23 -12.57
C ILE A 107 -2.00 -6.70 -12.90
N MET A 108 -2.54 -7.00 -14.08
CA MET A 108 -2.75 -8.37 -14.55
C MET A 108 -1.43 -9.15 -14.59
N TRP A 109 -0.37 -8.55 -15.13
CA TRP A 109 0.95 -9.16 -15.16
C TRP A 109 1.49 -9.46 -13.76
N MET A 110 1.34 -8.53 -12.80
CA MET A 110 1.75 -8.75 -11.40
C MET A 110 1.01 -9.93 -10.76
N ILE A 111 -0.30 -10.06 -11.02
CA ILE A 111 -1.12 -11.17 -10.52
C ILE A 111 -0.67 -12.50 -11.13
N LEU A 112 -0.47 -12.54 -12.45
CA LEU A 112 -0.12 -13.77 -13.16
C LEU A 112 1.33 -14.22 -12.90
N SER A 113 2.25 -13.28 -12.71
CA SER A 113 3.69 -13.59 -12.72
C SER A 113 4.23 -14.13 -11.40
N GLN A 114 3.42 -14.15 -10.31
CA GLN A 114 3.83 -14.54 -8.96
C GLN A 114 5.30 -14.18 -8.67
N PRO A 115 5.64 -12.88 -8.56
CA PRO A 115 7.04 -12.44 -8.53
C PRO A 115 7.85 -13.12 -7.41
N GLU A 116 7.22 -13.49 -6.30
CA GLU A 116 7.85 -14.23 -5.20
C GLU A 116 8.26 -15.68 -5.56
N VAL A 117 7.69 -16.25 -6.62
CA VAL A 117 7.99 -17.61 -7.10
C VAL A 117 8.93 -17.58 -8.31
N SER A 118 8.93 -16.48 -9.08
CA SER A 118 9.58 -16.45 -10.40
C SER A 118 10.90 -15.66 -10.45
N THR A 119 11.26 -14.87 -9.43
CA THR A 119 12.53 -14.14 -9.42
C THR A 119 13.73 -15.08 -9.37
N ARG A 120 14.83 -14.70 -10.03
CA ARG A 120 16.08 -15.46 -9.99
C ARG A 120 16.58 -15.66 -8.56
N GLU A 121 16.46 -14.62 -7.74
CA GLU A 121 16.87 -14.65 -6.33
C GLU A 121 16.06 -15.67 -5.52
N ASN A 122 14.74 -15.73 -5.70
CA ASN A 122 13.91 -16.69 -4.97
C ASN A 122 14.08 -18.12 -5.49
N LYS A 123 14.38 -18.29 -6.79
CA LYS A 123 14.79 -19.60 -7.33
C LYS A 123 16.12 -20.07 -6.75
N VAL A 124 17.09 -19.16 -6.58
CA VAL A 124 18.38 -19.47 -5.95
C VAL A 124 18.18 -19.79 -4.47
N ALA A 125 17.41 -19.00 -3.73
CA ALA A 125 17.13 -19.24 -2.31
C ALA A 125 16.46 -20.61 -2.09
N ARG A 126 15.46 -20.97 -2.90
CA ARG A 126 14.83 -22.31 -2.84
C ARG A 126 15.81 -23.44 -3.17
N ALA A 127 16.72 -23.23 -4.12
CA ALA A 127 17.72 -24.24 -4.47
C ALA A 127 18.72 -24.45 -3.33
N VAL A 128 19.12 -23.37 -2.64
CA VAL A 128 19.99 -23.42 -1.45
C VAL A 128 19.30 -24.16 -0.31
N GLU A 129 18.07 -23.79 0.04
CA GLU A 129 17.29 -24.50 1.08
C GLU A 129 17.12 -25.99 0.76
N SER A 130 16.84 -26.34 -0.49
CA SER A 130 16.73 -27.73 -0.93
C SER A 130 18.04 -28.50 -0.74
N THR A 131 19.18 -27.86 -1.02
CA THR A 131 20.51 -28.47 -0.87
C THR A 131 20.85 -28.67 0.61
N ASP A 132 20.54 -27.68 1.45
CA ASP A 132 20.77 -27.74 2.90
C ASP A 132 19.95 -28.87 3.55
N ILE A 133 18.69 -29.06 3.13
CA ILE A 133 17.85 -30.16 3.59
C ILE A 133 18.45 -31.53 3.21
N GLU A 134 18.94 -31.69 1.98
CA GLU A 134 19.55 -32.94 1.50
C GLU A 134 20.87 -33.25 2.24
N LEU A 135 21.70 -32.24 2.48
CA LEU A 135 22.93 -32.36 3.27
C LEU A 135 22.64 -32.78 4.71
N LEU A 136 21.67 -32.14 5.36
CA LEU A 136 21.27 -32.49 6.72
C LEU A 136 20.73 -33.92 6.80
N ALA A 137 19.94 -34.35 5.83
CA ALA A 137 19.43 -35.73 5.77
C ALA A 137 20.57 -36.77 5.63
N THR A 138 21.64 -36.44 4.91
CA THR A 138 22.80 -37.33 4.70
C THR A 138 23.71 -37.42 5.94
N ILE A 139 23.80 -36.36 6.74
CA ILE A 139 24.61 -36.34 7.96
C ILE A 139 23.89 -37.03 9.14
N MET A 140 22.56 -37.10 9.10
CA MET A 140 21.73 -37.70 10.15
C MET A 140 21.49 -39.22 9.98
N THR A 141 22.04 -39.84 8.94
CA THR A 141 22.08 -41.30 8.71
C THR A 141 23.44 -41.88 9.06
#